data_AF-A0A955F681-F1
#
_entry.id   AF-A0A955F681-F1
#
_cell.length_a   1.000
_cell.length_b   1.000
_cell.length_c   1.000
_cell.angle_alpha   90.00
_cell.angle_beta   90.00
_cell.angle_gamma   90.00
#
_symmetry.space_group_name_H-M   'P 1'
#
loop_
_entity.id
_entity.type
_entity.pdbx_description
1 polymer ?
#
loop_
_entity_poly.entity_id
_entity_poly.type
_entity_poly.pdbx_seq_one_letter_code
_entity_poly.pdbx_strand_id
1 'polypeptide(L)'
;MRSPQNVGADIAAASKQIEQAKAARLAAKSEAIEIGRAHPLSRVDFESMGLTRAEARKIDEDLAMEPFAWETDPNYCVERQWAGSQRTGIVAVVPSDATAMTGMKFGVYMRAPRLKQRLNDAITYVGTDRSQRLDMVRPVLARFTLGYQGDENSRLPEHYREILRSYLDEVRGTAGWGGGADVIFLGDAIDLDVPLGFANRGGVPGVRHVGLDDLRSHGQLKGVPTAS
;
A
#
# COMPACT_ATOMS: atom_id res chain seq x y z
N MET A 1 38.28 -8.87 -35.59
CA MET A 1 37.38 -7.94 -36.31
C MET A 1 36.02 -8.60 -36.45
N ARG A 2 34.94 -8.05 -35.87
CA ARG A 2 33.58 -8.53 -36.12
C ARG A 2 33.22 -8.19 -37.58
N SER A 3 32.72 -9.17 -38.33
CA SER A 3 32.39 -8.99 -39.75
C SER A 3 31.23 -7.99 -39.90
N PRO A 4 31.28 -7.04 -40.85
CA PRO A 4 30.25 -6.00 -41.03
C PRO A 4 28.82 -6.55 -41.27
N GLN A 5 28.68 -7.83 -41.67
CA GLN A 5 27.40 -8.52 -41.77
C GLN A 5 26.68 -8.73 -40.42
N ASN A 6 27.39 -8.78 -39.29
CA ASN A 6 26.77 -8.96 -37.97
C ASN A 6 26.16 -7.67 -37.40
N VAL A 7 26.67 -6.50 -37.78
CA VAL A 7 26.22 -5.22 -37.21
C VAL A 7 24.80 -4.87 -37.66
N GLY A 8 24.45 -5.16 -38.92
CA GLY A 8 23.09 -4.92 -39.44
C GLY A 8 22.03 -5.81 -38.79
N ALA A 9 22.35 -7.07 -38.54
CA ALA A 9 21.46 -8.01 -37.84
C ALA A 9 21.26 -7.62 -36.37
N ASP A 10 22.35 -7.20 -35.69
CA ASP A 10 22.31 -6.72 -34.31
C ASP A 10 21.46 -5.44 -34.17
N ILE A 11 21.57 -4.50 -35.11
CA ILE A 11 20.76 -3.27 -35.14
C ILE A 11 19.28 -3.61 -35.36
N ALA A 12 18.95 -4.47 -36.31
CA ALA A 12 17.56 -4.86 -36.58
C ALA A 12 16.92 -5.59 -35.38
N ALA A 13 17.68 -6.45 -34.70
CA ALA A 13 17.25 -7.12 -33.47
C ALA A 13 17.01 -6.12 -32.34
N ALA A 14 17.92 -5.16 -32.14
CA ALA A 14 17.76 -4.11 -31.14
C ALA A 14 16.54 -3.21 -31.43
N SER A 15 16.32 -2.81 -32.69
CA SER A 15 15.14 -2.05 -33.09
C SER A 15 13.84 -2.81 -32.81
N LYS A 16 13.79 -4.11 -33.11
CA LYS A 16 12.63 -4.96 -32.79
C LYS A 16 12.37 -5.03 -31.29
N GLN A 17 13.42 -5.18 -30.47
CA GLN A 17 13.30 -5.18 -29.01
C GLN A 17 12.78 -3.84 -28.48
N ILE A 18 13.25 -2.71 -29.04
CA ILE A 18 12.78 -1.37 -28.67
C ILE A 18 11.28 -1.22 -28.97
N GLU A 19 10.81 -1.65 -30.15
CA GLU A 19 9.40 -1.56 -30.50
C GLU A 19 8.52 -2.47 -29.63
N GLN A 20 8.98 -3.69 -29.32
CA GLN A 20 8.32 -4.57 -28.37
C GLN A 20 8.23 -3.96 -26.96
N ALA A 21 9.31 -3.34 -26.48
CA ALA A 21 9.33 -2.67 -25.18
C ALA A 21 8.39 -1.45 -25.14
N LYS A 22 8.30 -0.67 -26.23
CA LYS A 22 7.34 0.43 -26.35
C LYS A 22 5.90 -0.06 -26.32
N ALA A 23 5.58 -1.11 -27.08
CA ALA A 23 4.24 -1.68 -27.12
C ALA A 23 3.83 -2.24 -25.75
N ALA A 24 4.72 -2.99 -25.08
CA ALA A 24 4.50 -3.50 -23.74
C ALA A 24 4.25 -2.38 -22.72
N ARG A 25 5.03 -1.30 -22.79
CA ARG A 25 4.84 -0.11 -21.92
C ARG A 25 3.52 0.60 -22.18
N LEU A 26 3.08 0.69 -23.44
CA LEU A 26 1.78 1.29 -23.78
C LEU A 26 0.63 0.45 -23.23
N ALA A 27 0.72 -0.88 -23.33
CA ALA A 27 -0.25 -1.80 -22.73
C ALA A 27 -0.28 -1.65 -21.20
N ALA A 28 0.89 -1.68 -20.55
CA ALA A 28 1.03 -1.48 -19.11
C ALA A 28 0.46 -0.13 -18.65
N LYS A 29 0.62 0.93 -19.47
CA LYS A 29 0.03 2.24 -19.18
C LYS A 29 -1.49 2.22 -19.20
N SER A 30 -2.09 1.60 -20.20
CA SER A 30 -3.56 1.49 -20.30
C SER A 30 -4.13 0.67 -19.12
N GLU A 31 -3.50 -0.46 -18.82
CA GLU A 31 -3.85 -1.31 -17.69
C GLU A 31 -3.70 -0.57 -16.35
N ALA A 32 -2.59 0.13 -16.13
CA ALA A 32 -2.37 0.93 -14.93
C ALA A 32 -3.46 2.00 -14.71
N ILE A 33 -3.91 2.66 -15.77
CA ILE A 33 -4.99 3.64 -15.68
C ILE A 33 -6.31 2.97 -15.30
N GLU A 34 -6.62 1.82 -15.89
CA GLU A 34 -7.84 1.06 -15.58
C GLU A 34 -7.87 0.60 -14.12
N ILE A 35 -6.78 -0.01 -13.66
CA ILE A 35 -6.62 -0.44 -12.26
C ILE A 35 -6.66 0.78 -11.33
N GLY A 36 -5.95 1.85 -11.67
CA GLY A 36 -5.91 3.07 -10.88
C GLY A 36 -7.25 3.79 -10.76
N ARG A 37 -8.18 3.59 -11.70
CA ARG A 37 -9.57 4.06 -11.60
C ARG A 37 -10.42 3.17 -10.71
N ALA A 38 -10.15 1.86 -10.71
CA ALA A 38 -10.84 0.91 -9.86
C ALA A 38 -10.46 1.07 -8.39
N HIS A 39 -9.20 1.38 -8.06
CA HIS A 39 -8.77 1.59 -6.69
C HIS A 39 -7.56 2.51 -6.56
N PRO A 40 -7.36 3.16 -5.39
CA PRO A 40 -6.31 4.15 -5.21
C PRO A 40 -4.93 3.47 -5.20
N LEU A 41 -4.17 3.68 -6.29
CA LEU A 41 -2.76 3.32 -6.42
C LEU A 41 -1.85 4.50 -6.10
N SER A 42 -0.66 4.23 -5.59
CA SER A 42 0.39 5.24 -5.45
C SER A 42 1.22 5.36 -6.73
N ARG A 43 1.91 6.48 -6.88
CA ARG A 43 2.96 6.65 -7.91
C ARG A 43 3.97 5.50 -7.93
N VAL A 44 4.35 4.95 -6.78
CA VAL A 44 5.33 3.85 -6.69
C VAL A 44 4.73 2.57 -7.27
N ASP A 45 3.44 2.35 -7.12
CA ASP A 45 2.76 1.19 -7.69
C ASP A 45 2.75 1.28 -9.22
N PHE A 46 2.48 2.46 -9.78
CA PHE A 46 2.59 2.70 -11.22
C PHE A 46 4.01 2.50 -11.77
N GLU A 47 5.03 2.94 -11.03
CA GLU A 47 6.43 2.67 -11.38
C GLU A 47 6.73 1.16 -11.37
N SER A 48 6.17 0.41 -10.41
CA SER A 48 6.33 -1.06 -10.33
C SER A 48 5.67 -1.81 -11.49
N MET A 49 4.65 -1.22 -12.12
CA MET A 49 4.02 -1.72 -13.35
C MET A 49 4.84 -1.45 -14.62
N GLY A 50 6.05 -0.89 -14.50
CA GLY A 50 6.97 -0.65 -15.62
C GLY A 50 6.85 0.73 -16.27
N LEU A 51 6.08 1.64 -15.67
CA LEU A 51 5.97 3.02 -16.13
C LEU A 51 7.17 3.85 -15.68
N THR A 52 7.49 4.88 -16.46
CA THR A 52 8.49 5.85 -16.01
C THR A 52 7.94 6.75 -14.92
N ARG A 53 8.85 7.29 -14.10
CA ARG A 53 8.54 8.27 -13.06
C ARG A 53 7.66 9.43 -13.54
N ALA A 54 7.89 9.93 -14.76
CA ALA A 54 7.12 11.03 -15.33
C ALA A 54 5.67 10.62 -15.67
N GLU A 55 5.49 9.42 -16.26
CA GLU A 55 4.16 8.89 -16.55
C GLU A 55 3.39 8.54 -15.29
N ALA A 56 4.04 7.81 -14.38
CA ALA A 56 3.45 7.43 -13.09
C ALA A 56 2.98 8.65 -12.31
N ARG A 57 3.79 9.72 -12.28
CA ARG A 57 3.40 11.00 -11.67
C ARG A 57 2.19 11.61 -12.35
N LYS A 58 2.18 11.69 -13.68
CA LYS A 58 1.07 12.29 -14.41
C LYS A 58 -0.23 11.52 -14.20
N ILE A 59 -0.19 10.19 -14.28
CA ILE A 59 -1.36 9.34 -14.05
C ILE A 59 -1.87 9.49 -12.61
N ASP A 60 -0.97 9.52 -11.62
CA ASP A 60 -1.34 9.74 -10.22
C ASP A 60 -2.02 11.10 -10.01
N GLU A 61 -1.48 12.17 -10.61
CA GLU A 61 -2.07 13.52 -10.58
C GLU A 61 -3.44 13.56 -11.30
N ASP A 62 -3.55 12.97 -12.50
CA ASP A 62 -4.78 12.92 -13.29
C ASP A 62 -5.89 12.16 -12.54
N LEU A 63 -5.58 10.98 -12.00
CA LEU A 63 -6.55 10.17 -11.25
C LEU A 63 -6.92 10.79 -9.89
N ALA A 64 -6.02 11.54 -9.25
CA ALA A 64 -6.33 12.23 -8.00
C ALA A 64 -7.35 13.38 -8.17
N MET A 65 -7.51 13.90 -9.39
CA MET A 65 -8.50 14.94 -9.71
C MET A 65 -9.88 14.35 -10.04
N GLU A 66 -9.95 13.08 -10.43
CA GLU A 66 -11.21 12.39 -10.72
C GLU A 66 -11.86 11.89 -9.40
N PRO A 67 -13.14 12.17 -9.14
CA PRO A 67 -13.87 11.46 -8.10
C PRO A 67 -13.92 9.97 -8.44
N PHE A 68 -13.46 9.13 -7.53
CA PHE A 68 -13.55 7.69 -7.71
C PHE A 68 -15.01 7.24 -7.67
N ALA A 69 -15.51 6.67 -8.77
CA ALA A 69 -16.91 6.21 -8.87
C ALA A 69 -17.29 5.22 -7.76
N TRP A 70 -16.32 4.44 -7.30
CA TRP A 70 -16.49 3.47 -6.24
C TRP A 70 -16.72 4.09 -4.86
N GLU A 71 -16.29 5.34 -4.61
CA GLU A 71 -16.47 6.00 -3.29
C GLU A 71 -17.95 6.10 -2.90
N THR A 72 -18.84 6.20 -3.90
CA THR A 72 -20.28 6.37 -3.75
C THR A 72 -21.10 5.13 -4.10
N ASP A 73 -20.48 4.10 -4.69
CA ASP A 73 -21.20 2.87 -5.07
C ASP A 73 -21.34 1.96 -3.86
N PRO A 74 -22.57 1.68 -3.38
CA PRO A 74 -22.76 0.86 -2.21
C PRO A 74 -22.27 -0.57 -2.38
N ASN A 75 -22.31 -1.09 -3.60
CA ASN A 75 -21.99 -2.49 -3.90
C ASN A 75 -20.52 -2.70 -4.27
N TYR A 76 -19.71 -1.63 -4.23
CA TYR A 76 -18.32 -1.73 -4.62
C TYR A 76 -17.52 -2.48 -3.56
N CYS A 77 -16.98 -3.62 -3.97
CA CYS A 77 -16.09 -4.44 -3.15
C CYS A 77 -15.19 -5.19 -4.11
N VAL A 78 -13.91 -4.81 -4.13
CA VAL A 78 -12.89 -5.43 -4.96
C VAL A 78 -11.72 -5.82 -4.06
N GLU A 79 -11.40 -7.10 -4.07
CA GLU A 79 -10.17 -7.59 -3.48
C GLU A 79 -8.98 -7.16 -4.34
N ARG A 80 -7.98 -6.56 -3.70
CA ARG A 80 -6.72 -6.16 -4.35
C ARG A 80 -5.79 -7.37 -4.38
N GLN A 81 -6.20 -8.37 -5.15
CA GLN A 81 -5.31 -9.44 -5.56
C GLN A 81 -4.37 -8.82 -6.60
N TRP A 82 -3.06 -8.76 -6.30
CA TRP A 82 -2.00 -8.20 -7.14
C TRP A 82 -1.79 -6.67 -7.13
N ALA A 83 -0.60 -6.29 -6.67
CA ALA A 83 0.12 -5.16 -7.25
C ALA A 83 1.62 -5.44 -7.33
N GLY A 84 2.01 -6.30 -8.27
CA GLY A 84 3.29 -6.22 -9.00
C GLY A 84 4.62 -6.29 -8.26
N SER A 85 4.65 -6.38 -6.92
CA SER A 85 5.89 -6.32 -6.17
C SER A 85 6.40 -7.71 -5.82
N GLN A 86 7.46 -8.13 -6.50
CA GLN A 86 8.35 -9.20 -6.04
C GLN A 86 9.10 -8.86 -4.73
N ARG A 87 8.88 -7.67 -4.15
CA ARG A 87 9.43 -7.31 -2.85
C ARG A 87 8.47 -7.79 -1.76
N THR A 88 8.72 -8.99 -1.28
CA THR A 88 8.22 -9.44 0.01
C THR A 88 8.91 -8.65 1.13
N GLY A 89 8.28 -8.55 2.29
CA GLY A 89 8.89 -7.91 3.44
C GLY A 89 8.75 -6.40 3.50
N ILE A 90 7.93 -5.75 2.66
CA ILE A 90 7.65 -4.32 2.86
C ILE A 90 6.66 -4.15 4.01
N VAL A 91 7.03 -3.30 4.98
CA VAL A 91 6.19 -2.86 6.09
C VAL A 91 5.71 -1.43 5.84
N ALA A 92 4.40 -1.24 5.86
CA ALA A 92 3.80 0.09 5.95
C ALA A 92 3.75 0.53 7.42
N VAL A 93 4.55 1.52 7.77
CA VAL A 93 4.47 2.22 9.05
C VAL A 93 3.43 3.33 8.92
N VAL A 94 2.28 3.14 9.57
CA VAL A 94 1.10 4.01 9.44
C VAL A 94 0.95 4.94 10.66
N PRO A 95 0.13 6.01 10.54
CA PRO A 95 -0.22 6.86 11.68
C PRO A 95 -0.82 6.10 12.86
N SER A 96 -0.55 6.59 14.07
CA SER A 96 -0.94 6.02 15.37
C SER A 96 -2.13 6.77 16.01
N ASP A 97 -3.04 7.31 15.20
CA ASP A 97 -4.27 7.92 15.72
C ASP A 97 -5.18 6.87 16.39
N ALA A 98 -6.13 7.33 17.21
CA ALA A 98 -6.98 6.44 18.00
C ALA A 98 -7.74 5.41 17.14
N THR A 99 -8.22 5.84 15.96
CA THR A 99 -8.94 4.98 15.03
C THR A 99 -8.04 3.90 14.45
N ALA A 100 -6.84 4.27 14.01
CA ALA A 100 -5.82 3.33 13.54
C ALA A 100 -5.43 2.33 14.64
N MET A 101 -5.17 2.80 15.86
CA MET A 101 -4.82 1.94 17.00
C MET A 101 -5.95 0.97 17.36
N THR A 102 -7.20 1.42 17.33
CA THR A 102 -8.36 0.53 17.52
C THR A 102 -8.45 -0.50 16.41
N GLY A 103 -8.33 -0.10 15.14
CA GLY A 103 -8.31 -1.02 14.01
C GLY A 103 -7.21 -2.10 14.18
N MET A 104 -5.99 -1.69 14.52
CA MET A 104 -4.87 -2.60 14.73
C MET A 104 -5.16 -3.65 15.83
N LYS A 105 -6.00 -3.35 16.83
CA LYS A 105 -6.44 -4.34 17.84
C LYS A 105 -7.39 -5.38 17.26
N PHE A 106 -8.31 -4.96 16.41
CA PHE A 106 -9.27 -5.83 15.73
C PHE A 106 -8.67 -6.56 14.51
N GLY A 107 -7.42 -6.28 14.14
CA GLY A 107 -6.81 -6.86 12.95
C GLY A 107 -7.30 -6.20 11.66
N VAL A 108 -7.64 -4.92 11.69
CA VAL A 108 -8.05 -4.14 10.51
C VAL A 108 -7.31 -2.82 10.47
N TYR A 109 -6.81 -2.42 9.31
CA TYR A 109 -6.44 -1.05 9.06
C TYR A 109 -7.34 -0.48 7.98
N MET A 110 -8.10 0.56 8.33
CA MET A 110 -9.01 1.23 7.42
C MET A 110 -8.58 2.66 7.19
N ARG A 111 -8.60 3.12 5.94
CA ARG A 111 -8.30 4.51 5.66
C ARG A 111 -9.05 5.07 4.46
N ALA A 112 -9.35 6.36 4.57
CA ALA A 112 -9.91 7.13 3.46
C ALA A 112 -8.95 7.12 2.25
N PRO A 113 -9.46 7.13 1.01
CA PRO A 113 -8.65 6.95 -0.19
C PRO A 113 -7.86 8.17 -0.65
N ARG A 114 -8.26 9.38 -0.22
CA ARG A 114 -7.67 10.65 -0.66
C ARG A 114 -6.51 11.14 0.20
N LEU A 115 -5.71 10.23 0.72
CA LEU A 115 -4.53 10.62 1.49
C LEU A 115 -3.50 11.24 0.57
N LYS A 116 -2.84 12.28 1.07
CA LYS A 116 -1.62 12.82 0.45
C LYS A 116 -0.50 11.77 0.35
N GLN A 117 -0.54 10.72 1.19
CA GLN A 117 0.41 9.60 1.19
C GLN A 117 -0.38 8.30 1.22
N ARG A 118 -0.55 7.69 0.04
CA ARG A 118 -1.24 6.40 -0.14
C ARG A 118 -0.35 5.24 0.32
N LEU A 119 -0.99 4.15 0.72
CA LEU A 119 -0.32 2.87 0.97
C LEU A 119 0.06 2.24 -0.35
N ASN A 120 1.33 1.87 -0.47
CA ASN A 120 1.78 1.07 -1.60
C ASN A 120 1.02 -0.25 -1.60
N ASP A 121 0.88 -0.81 -2.77
CA ASP A 121 0.07 -2.00 -3.01
C ASP A 121 0.87 -3.30 -2.87
N ALA A 122 2.18 -3.12 -2.82
CA ALA A 122 3.22 -4.10 -2.51
C ALA A 122 3.39 -4.49 -1.03
N ILE A 123 2.64 -3.88 -0.11
CA ILE A 123 2.90 -4.05 1.32
C ILE A 123 2.56 -5.47 1.78
N THR A 124 3.37 -6.00 2.68
CA THR A 124 3.17 -7.34 3.26
C THR A 124 2.93 -7.30 4.76
N TYR A 125 3.22 -6.15 5.39
CA TYR A 125 2.95 -5.91 6.81
C TYR A 125 2.47 -4.48 7.01
N VAL A 126 1.70 -4.27 8.08
CA VAL A 126 1.33 -2.96 8.60
C VAL A 126 1.80 -2.87 10.04
N GLY A 127 2.43 -1.76 10.41
CA GLY A 127 2.79 -1.46 11.79
C GLY A 127 2.54 0.00 12.11
N THR A 128 2.44 0.33 13.39
CA THR A 128 2.19 1.70 13.84
C THR A 128 3.03 1.97 15.09
N ASP A 129 3.23 3.23 15.45
CA ASP A 129 3.95 3.52 16.69
C ASP A 129 3.04 3.35 17.91
N ARG A 130 3.62 2.78 18.96
CA ARG A 130 3.15 2.94 20.32
C ARG A 130 4.28 3.54 21.14
N SER A 131 4.03 4.69 21.74
CA SER A 131 5.01 5.35 22.62
C SER A 131 6.36 5.57 21.93
N GLN A 132 6.35 6.00 20.66
CA GLN A 132 7.55 6.28 19.84
C GLN A 132 8.38 5.04 19.46
N ARG A 133 7.79 3.86 19.60
CA ARG A 133 8.40 2.58 19.21
C ARG A 133 7.48 1.88 18.22
N LEU A 134 8.07 1.24 17.23
CA LEU A 134 7.38 0.23 16.45
C LEU A 134 7.50 -1.08 17.24
N ASP A 135 6.53 -1.32 18.11
CA ASP A 135 6.48 -2.47 19.03
C ASP A 135 5.83 -3.69 18.37
N MET A 136 5.03 -3.49 17.32
CA MET A 136 4.42 -4.59 16.58
C MET A 136 4.27 -4.26 15.10
N VAL A 137 4.34 -5.31 14.29
CA VAL A 137 3.84 -5.32 12.91
C VAL A 137 2.89 -6.49 12.75
N ARG A 138 1.90 -6.35 11.86
CA ARG A 138 0.96 -7.42 11.52
C ARG A 138 1.04 -7.73 10.04
N PRO A 139 1.06 -9.01 9.64
CA PRO A 139 1.05 -9.39 8.24
C PRO A 139 -0.28 -9.01 7.59
N VAL A 140 -0.24 -8.62 6.32
CA VAL A 140 -1.44 -8.38 5.52
C VAL A 140 -2.01 -9.73 5.08
N LEU A 141 -3.26 -10.00 5.44
CA LEU A 141 -3.99 -11.20 5.02
C LEU A 141 -4.77 -10.97 3.73
N ALA A 142 -5.42 -9.81 3.65
CA ALA A 142 -6.16 -9.40 2.46
C ALA A 142 -6.31 -7.88 2.45
N ARG A 143 -6.55 -7.33 1.26
CA ARG A 143 -6.82 -5.92 1.05
C ARG A 143 -8.01 -5.76 0.12
N PHE A 144 -8.92 -4.88 0.48
CA PHE A 144 -10.12 -4.59 -0.29
C PHE A 144 -10.29 -3.09 -0.48
N THR A 145 -10.80 -2.71 -1.65
CA THR A 145 -11.41 -1.38 -1.84
C THR A 145 -12.90 -1.53 -1.70
N LEU A 146 -13.47 -0.84 -0.71
CA LEU A 146 -14.89 -0.85 -0.42
C LEU A 146 -15.48 0.52 -0.78
N GLY A 147 -16.69 0.51 -1.34
CA GLY A 147 -17.47 1.72 -1.53
C GLY A 147 -18.21 2.15 -0.26
N TYR A 148 -19.05 3.18 -0.39
CA TYR A 148 -19.97 3.62 0.67
C TYR A 148 -20.78 2.42 1.22
N GLN A 149 -20.91 2.20 2.53
CA GLN A 149 -21.61 1.00 3.09
C GLN A 149 -21.06 -0.37 2.64
N GLY A 150 -19.83 -0.45 2.13
CA GLY A 150 -19.23 -1.72 1.70
C GLY A 150 -19.03 -2.77 2.81
N ASP A 151 -19.26 -2.44 4.09
CA ASP A 151 -19.26 -3.39 5.21
C ASP A 151 -20.58 -4.16 5.36
N GLU A 152 -21.69 -3.58 4.89
CA GLU A 152 -23.02 -4.16 4.92
C GLU A 152 -23.29 -5.04 3.69
N ASN A 153 -22.51 -4.88 2.61
CA ASN A 153 -22.71 -5.59 1.34
C ASN A 153 -21.93 -6.92 1.20
N SER A 154 -22.62 -7.91 0.62
CA SER A 154 -22.35 -9.35 0.74
C SER A 154 -21.13 -9.91 -0.02
N ARG A 155 -20.36 -9.07 -0.71
CA ARG A 155 -19.23 -9.52 -1.53
C ARG A 155 -17.95 -9.76 -0.72
N LEU A 156 -17.83 -9.14 0.45
CA LEU A 156 -16.72 -9.44 1.36
C LEU A 156 -16.91 -10.85 1.95
N PRO A 157 -15.87 -11.72 1.98
CA PRO A 157 -15.95 -13.01 2.67
C PRO A 157 -16.41 -12.86 4.12
N GLU A 158 -17.19 -13.83 4.62
CA GLU A 158 -17.89 -13.71 5.92
C GLU A 158 -16.94 -13.39 7.07
N HIS A 159 -15.81 -14.09 7.18
CA HIS A 159 -14.86 -13.89 8.27
C HIS A 159 -14.27 -12.47 8.28
N TYR A 160 -13.99 -11.90 7.10
CA TYR A 160 -13.53 -10.51 7.00
C TYR A 160 -14.66 -9.52 7.33
N ARG A 161 -15.90 -9.85 6.98
CA ARG A 161 -17.06 -9.04 7.31
C ARG A 161 -17.33 -8.99 8.81
N GLU A 162 -17.21 -10.11 9.51
CA GLU A 162 -17.35 -10.18 10.97
C GLU A 162 -16.29 -9.33 11.68
N ILE A 163 -15.04 -9.40 11.24
CA ILE A 163 -13.96 -8.58 11.78
C ILE A 163 -14.25 -7.09 11.56
N LEU A 164 -14.62 -6.71 10.33
CA LEU A 164 -14.90 -5.33 9.97
C LEU A 164 -16.10 -4.77 10.76
N ARG A 165 -17.19 -5.53 10.90
CA ARG A 165 -18.34 -5.16 11.74
C ARG A 165 -17.94 -4.94 13.19
N SER A 166 -17.19 -5.88 13.79
CA SER A 166 -16.72 -5.77 15.17
C SER A 166 -15.92 -4.49 15.41
N TYR A 167 -15.02 -4.15 14.47
CA TYR A 167 -14.28 -2.90 14.50
C TYR A 167 -15.20 -1.68 14.34
N LEU A 168 -16.12 -1.71 13.37
CA LEU A 168 -17.02 -0.60 13.10
C LEU A 168 -17.99 -0.34 14.24
N ASP A 169 -18.48 -1.36 14.94
CA ASP A 169 -19.32 -1.20 16.12
C ASP A 169 -18.59 -0.43 17.24
N GLU A 170 -17.28 -0.64 17.40
CA GLU A 170 -16.44 0.09 18.35
C GLU A 170 -16.22 1.56 17.93
N VAL A 171 -16.01 1.83 16.63
CA VAL A 171 -15.66 3.18 16.16
C VAL A 171 -16.83 4.04 15.69
N ARG A 172 -17.97 3.45 15.29
CA ARG A 172 -19.17 4.15 14.76
C ARG A 172 -19.78 5.16 15.74
N GLY A 173 -19.40 5.12 17.03
CA GLY A 173 -19.77 6.13 18.04
C GLY A 173 -18.97 7.45 18.01
N THR A 174 -17.92 7.58 17.18
CA THR A 174 -16.99 8.74 17.24
C THR A 174 -16.95 9.60 15.99
N ALA A 175 -17.15 9.03 14.80
CA ALA A 175 -17.46 9.71 13.54
C ALA A 175 -17.80 8.61 12.53
N GLY A 176 -19.06 8.53 12.09
CA GLY A 176 -19.51 7.48 11.18
C GLY A 176 -18.63 7.37 9.93
N TRP A 177 -18.37 6.13 9.51
CA TRP A 177 -17.73 5.85 8.24
C TRP A 177 -18.61 6.37 7.09
N GLY A 178 -18.19 7.46 6.44
CA GLY A 178 -19.04 8.26 5.55
C GLY A 178 -18.79 8.08 4.05
N GLY A 179 -17.95 7.12 3.62
CA GLY A 179 -17.59 6.96 2.21
C GLY A 179 -16.63 5.80 1.97
N GLY A 180 -16.36 5.48 0.70
CA GLY A 180 -15.48 4.36 0.37
C GLY A 180 -14.10 4.42 1.03
N ALA A 181 -13.52 3.25 1.29
CA ALA A 181 -12.26 3.08 2.01
C ALA A 181 -11.40 1.95 1.43
N ASP A 182 -10.10 2.08 1.65
CA ASP A 182 -9.16 0.99 1.52
C ASP A 182 -9.08 0.27 2.88
N VAL A 183 -9.38 -1.02 2.87
CA VAL A 183 -9.50 -1.87 4.06
C VAL A 183 -8.48 -2.99 3.97
N ILE A 184 -7.61 -3.07 4.97
CA ILE A 184 -6.57 -4.09 5.07
C ILE A 184 -6.89 -4.96 6.26
N PHE A 185 -7.05 -6.26 6.02
CA PHE A 185 -7.18 -7.27 7.06
C PHE A 185 -5.79 -7.78 7.45
N LEU A 186 -5.58 -7.89 8.75
CA LEU A 186 -4.28 -8.10 9.36
C LEU A 186 -4.29 -9.39 10.18
N GLY A 187 -3.19 -10.13 10.11
CA GLY A 187 -2.99 -11.34 10.90
C GLY A 187 -2.46 -11.04 12.29
N ASP A 188 -1.91 -12.08 12.90
CA ASP A 188 -1.37 -12.03 14.25
C ASP A 188 -0.18 -11.07 14.35
N ALA A 189 -0.08 -10.42 15.51
CA ALA A 189 1.00 -9.50 15.79
C ALA A 189 2.35 -10.24 15.83
N ILE A 190 3.33 -9.65 15.17
CA ILE A 190 4.74 -10.00 15.28
C ILE A 190 5.37 -8.89 16.10
N ASP A 191 5.85 -9.26 17.28
CA ASP A 191 6.52 -8.32 18.17
C ASP A 191 7.83 -7.84 17.53
N LEU A 192 8.01 -6.51 17.57
CA LEU A 192 9.24 -5.83 17.23
C LEU A 192 9.63 -4.93 18.40
N ASP A 193 10.86 -4.42 18.37
CA ASP A 193 11.27 -3.42 19.35
C ASP A 193 12.22 -2.40 18.74
N VAL A 194 11.70 -1.64 17.77
CA VAL A 194 12.48 -0.66 17.01
C VAL A 194 12.12 0.75 17.46
N PRO A 195 13.05 1.50 18.05
CA PRO A 195 12.81 2.91 18.34
C PRO A 195 12.76 3.70 17.03
N LEU A 196 11.75 4.54 16.87
CA LEU A 196 11.59 5.33 15.64
C LEU A 196 12.53 6.56 15.59
N GLY A 197 13.36 6.78 16.62
CA GLY A 197 14.39 7.82 16.64
C GLY A 197 13.88 9.26 16.79
N PHE A 198 12.57 9.46 16.95
CA PHE A 198 11.96 10.78 17.16
C PHE A 198 11.48 10.92 18.60
N ALA A 199 12.42 11.17 19.52
CA ALA A 199 12.08 11.51 20.90
C ALA A 199 11.18 12.78 20.92
N ASN A 200 10.05 12.71 21.61
CA ASN A 200 9.13 13.83 21.88
C ASN A 200 8.46 14.48 20.66
N ARG A 201 8.52 13.87 19.47
CA ARG A 201 7.68 14.26 18.33
C ARG A 201 6.60 13.20 18.19
N GLY A 202 5.45 13.44 18.81
CA GLY A 202 4.37 12.46 18.86
C GLY A 202 3.94 11.96 17.48
N GLY A 203 3.70 10.65 17.38
CA GLY A 203 3.01 10.03 16.25
C GLY A 203 3.86 9.83 14.99
N VAL A 204 3.48 8.84 14.18
CA VAL A 204 3.90 8.78 12.77
C VAL A 204 3.03 9.75 11.97
N PRO A 205 3.58 10.83 11.38
CA PRO A 205 2.78 11.88 10.74
C PRO A 205 2.18 11.47 9.38
N GLY A 206 2.50 10.27 8.89
CA GLY A 206 2.21 9.85 7.52
C GLY A 206 2.52 8.37 7.31
N VAL A 207 2.37 7.88 6.07
CA VAL A 207 2.74 6.50 5.73
C VAL A 207 4.20 6.46 5.33
N ARG A 208 4.96 5.54 5.91
CA ARG A 208 6.32 5.19 5.47
C ARG A 208 6.37 3.73 5.07
N HIS A 209 7.20 3.40 4.08
CA HIS A 209 7.42 2.03 3.63
C HIS A 209 8.88 1.67 3.89
N VAL A 210 9.12 0.59 4.63
CA VAL A 210 10.45 0.11 5.04
C VAL A 210 10.54 -1.40 4.87
N GLY A 211 11.75 -1.95 4.72
CA GLY A 211 11.93 -3.40 4.71
C GLY A 211 11.78 -4.00 6.12
N LEU A 212 11.16 -5.17 6.23
CA LEU A 212 11.04 -5.93 7.46
C LEU A 212 12.42 -6.39 7.94
N ASP A 213 13.29 -6.77 7.02
CA ASP A 213 14.67 -7.15 7.33
C ASP A 213 15.49 -5.94 7.81
N ASP A 214 15.20 -4.74 7.29
CA ASP A 214 15.78 -3.51 7.83
C ASP A 214 15.31 -3.32 9.28
N LEU A 215 14.02 -3.44 9.57
CA LEU A 215 13.50 -3.32 10.94
C LEU A 215 14.10 -4.37 11.89
N ARG A 216 14.24 -5.63 11.43
CA ARG A 216 14.83 -6.72 12.22
C ARG A 216 16.33 -6.53 12.46
N SER A 217 17.05 -5.97 11.48
CA SER A 217 18.48 -5.70 11.61
C SER A 217 18.81 -4.49 12.48
N HIS A 218 17.85 -3.58 12.71
CA HIS A 218 17.95 -2.48 13.68
C HIS A 218 17.82 -2.92 15.15
N GLY A 219 18.06 -4.21 15.45
CA GLY A 219 17.96 -4.80 16.77
C GLY A 219 18.46 -3.87 17.88
N GLN A 220 17.56 -3.57 18.83
CA GLN A 220 17.80 -2.76 20.04
C GLN A 220 18.83 -1.63 19.84
N LEU A 221 18.39 -0.45 19.40
CA LEU A 221 19.04 0.77 19.89
C LEU A 221 18.72 0.90 21.39
N LYS A 222 19.43 0.12 22.19
CA LYS A 222 19.64 0.38 23.61
C LYS A 222 20.29 1.75 23.72
N GLY A 223 19.91 2.48 24.77
CA GLY A 223 20.59 3.70 25.16
C GLY A 223 22.09 3.56 24.99
N VAL A 224 22.66 4.53 24.29
CA VAL A 224 24.09 4.85 24.31
C VAL A 224 24.57 4.71 25.76
N PRO A 225 25.52 3.81 26.03
CA PRO A 225 26.90 4.28 26.09
C PRO A 225 27.76 3.58 25.05
N THR A 226 28.43 4.41 24.25
CA THR A 226 29.64 4.05 23.52
C THR A 226 30.71 3.54 24.48
N ALA A 227 31.41 2.50 24.02
CA ALA A 227 32.65 1.92 24.52
C ALA A 227 33.24 2.51 25.83
N SER A 228 33.35 1.64 26.83
CA SER A 228 34.52 1.55 27.71
C SER A 228 34.93 0.09 27.78
#